data_AF-A0A0E0L4V9-F1
#
_entry.id   AF-A0A0E0L4V9-F1
#
_cell.length_a   1.000
_cell.length_b   1.000
_cell.length_c   1.000
_cell.angle_alpha   90.00
_cell.angle_beta   90.00
_cell.angle_gamma   90.00
#
_symmetry.space_group_name_H-M   'P 1'
#
loop_
_entity.id
_entity.type
_entity.pdbx_description
1 polymer ?
#
loop_
_entity_poly.entity_id
_entity_poly.type
_entity_poly.pdbx_seq_one_letter_code
_entity_poly.pdbx_strand_id
1 'polypeptide(L)' 'MLCWPLHSEQKMNKFLMVEEMRVAVEMVGWQQGLVTAEEVEAKVRLVMESEAGVELRARVAAHKEAAAVGWTE' A
#
# COMPACT_ATOMS: atom_id res chain seq x y z
N MET A 1 2.85 1.13 -1.54
CA MET A 1 2.33 -0.08 -2.20
C MET A 1 0.87 0.14 -2.58
N LEU A 2 0.40 -0.45 -3.68
CA LEU A 2 -1.04 -0.51 -4.01
C LEU A 2 -1.58 -1.87 -3.58
N CYS A 3 -2.49 -1.90 -2.63
CA CYS A 3 -3.10 -3.13 -2.13
C CYS A 3 -4.28 -3.52 -3.03
N TRP A 4 -4.06 -4.59 -3.80
CA TRP A 4 -5.05 -5.21 -4.68
C TRP A 4 -5.19 -6.70 -4.31
N PRO A 5 -5.93 -7.03 -3.24
CA PRO A 5 -6.00 -8.40 -2.75
C PRO A 5 -6.85 -9.29 -3.67
N LEU A 6 -6.38 -10.51 -3.89
CA LEU A 6 -7.00 -11.53 -4.74
C LEU A 6 -7.55 -12.71 -3.92
N HIS A 7 -6.76 -13.23 -2.96
CA HIS A 7 -7.17 -14.43 -2.20
C HIS A 7 -6.54 -14.51 -0.80
N SER A 8 -6.97 -15.53 -0.03
CA SER A 8 -6.44 -15.89 1.29
C SER A 8 -6.38 -14.71 2.28
N GLU A 9 -5.29 -14.60 3.03
CA GLU A 9 -5.06 -13.59 4.06
C GLU A 9 -4.77 -12.19 3.50
N GLN A 10 -4.68 -12.02 2.17
CA GLN A 10 -4.33 -10.73 1.56
C GLN A 10 -5.31 -9.61 1.95
N LYS A 11 -6.58 -9.94 2.20
CA LYS A 11 -7.57 -8.97 2.69
C LYS A 11 -7.19 -8.42 4.07
N MET A 12 -6.71 -9.29 4.95
CA MET A 12 -6.24 -8.93 6.29
C MET A 12 -4.92 -8.15 6.21
N ASN A 13 -3.99 -8.62 5.38
CA ASN A 13 -2.71 -7.92 5.18
C ASN A 13 -2.93 -6.51 4.62
N LYS A 14 -3.85 -6.35 3.66
CA LYS A 14 -4.26 -5.04 3.14
C LYS A 14 -4.76 -4.13 4.27
N PHE A 15 -5.62 -4.63 5.15
CA PHE A 15 -6.12 -3.84 6.29
C PHE A 15 -4.96 -3.36 7.17
N LEU A 16 -4.08 -4.27 7.59
CA LEU A 16 -2.91 -3.94 8.40
C LEU A 16 -2.01 -2.90 7.71
N MET A 17 -1.73 -3.07 6.42
CA MET A 17 -0.81 -2.21 5.68
C MET A 17 -1.36 -0.80 5.41
N VAL A 18 -2.68 -0.69 5.20
CA VAL A 18 -3.36 0.59 4.90
C VAL A 18 -3.70 1.34 6.19
N GLU A 19 -4.34 0.67 7.15
CA GLU A 19 -4.91 1.33 8.33
C GLU A 19 -3.88 1.53 9.44
N GLU A 20 -3.16 0.46 9.81
CA GLU A 20 -2.26 0.47 10.96
C GLU A 20 -0.87 0.99 10.58
N MET A 21 -0.23 0.36 9.59
CA MET A 21 1.13 0.70 9.18
C MET A 21 1.18 1.95 8.29
N ARG A 22 0.08 2.28 7.61
CA ARG A 22 -0.03 3.42 6.68
C ARG A 22 1.09 3.47 5.62
N VAL A 23 1.49 2.30 5.12
CA VAL A 23 2.53 2.10 4.10
C VAL A 23 1.96 1.74 2.72
N ALA A 24 0.64 1.65 2.60
CA ALA A 24 -0.04 1.26 1.37
C ALA A 24 -1.35 2.04 1.16
N VAL A 25 -1.85 2.00 -0.08
CA VAL A 25 -3.15 2.54 -0.47
C VAL A 25 -3.99 1.42 -1.07
N GLU A 26 -5.28 1.38 -0.76
CA GLU A 26 -6.25 0.46 -1.36
C GLU A 26 -6.61 0.80 -2.82
N MET A 27 -6.78 -0.24 -3.65
CA MET A 27 -7.49 -0.15 -4.94
C MET A 27 -8.99 -0.23 -4.75
N VAL A 28 -9.73 0.87 -4.89
CA VAL A 28 -11.19 0.83 -4.80
C VAL A 28 -11.77 0.02 -5.97
N GLY A 29 -12.87 -0.72 -5.77
CA GLY A 29 -13.45 -1.57 -6.82
C GLY A 29 -13.02 -3.04 -6.75
N TRP A 30 -11.96 -3.36 -5.99
CA TRP A 30 -11.44 -4.74 -5.93
C TRP A 30 -12.45 -5.75 -5.36
N GLN A 31 -13.35 -5.33 -4.47
CA GLN A 31 -14.40 -6.18 -3.90
C GLN A 31 -15.58 -6.36 -4.85
N GLN A 32 -15.76 -5.42 -5.78
CA GLN A 32 -16.84 -5.37 -6.75
C GLN A 32 -16.54 -6.23 -8.00
N GLY A 33 -15.36 -6.87 -8.05
CA GLY A 33 -14.94 -7.75 -9.13
C GLY A 33 -14.26 -7.04 -10.31
N LEU A 34 -14.29 -5.71 -10.35
CA LEU A 34 -13.62 -4.91 -11.38
C LEU A 34 -13.14 -3.57 -10.80
N VAL A 35 -11.85 -3.28 -11.00
CA VAL A 35 -11.26 -1.96 -10.76
C VAL A 35 -11.20 -1.24 -12.10
N THR A 36 -11.67 0.01 -12.16
CA THR A 36 -11.72 0.77 -13.42
C THR A 36 -10.33 1.31 -13.79
N ALA A 37 -10.13 1.64 -15.05
CA ALA A 37 -8.85 2.20 -15.51
C ALA A 37 -8.53 3.54 -14.84
N GLU A 38 -9.56 4.35 -14.59
CA GLU A 38 -9.45 5.66 -13.94
C GLU A 38 -8.96 5.53 -12.49
N GLU A 39 -9.46 4.52 -11.75
CA GLU A 39 -9.01 4.24 -10.39
C GLU A 39 -7.54 3.79 -10.39
N VAL A 40 -7.15 2.92 -11.33
CA VAL A 40 -5.75 2.50 -11.48
C VAL A 40 -4.85 3.70 -11.75
N GLU A 41 -5.21 4.55 -12.72
CA GLU A 41 -4.43 5.76 -13.03
C GLU A 41 -4.32 6.67 -11.81
N ALA A 42 -5.45 7.00 -11.17
CA ALA A 42 -5.51 7.91 -10.04
C ALA A 42 -4.60 7.43 -8.89
N LYS A 43 -4.63 6.14 -8.58
CA LYS A 43 -3.88 5.59 -7.45
C LYS A 43 -2.41 5.38 -7.77
N VAL A 44 -2.06 5.05 -9.01
CA VAL A 44 -0.67 5.03 -9.47
C VAL A 44 -0.08 6.44 -9.36
N ARG A 45 -0.76 7.46 -9.89
CA ARG A 45 -0.32 8.86 -9.75
C ARG A 45 -0.23 9.30 -8.29
N LEU A 46 -1.21 8.93 -7.46
CA LEU A 46 -1.16 9.21 -6.02
C LEU A 46 0.12 8.65 -5.38
N VAL A 47 0.44 7.37 -5.63
CA VAL A 47 1.63 6.76 -5.03
C VAL A 47 2.93 7.28 -5.63
N MET A 48 2.95 7.67 -6.90
CA MET A 48 4.19 8.02 -7.61
C MET A 48 4.50 9.52 -7.55
N GLU A 49 3.52 10.37 -7.84
CA GLU A 49 3.68 11.80 -8.18
C GLU A 49 3.19 12.76 -7.09
N SER A 50 2.39 12.28 -6.13
CA SER A 50 1.81 13.15 -5.10
C SER A 50 2.66 13.27 -3.82
N GLU A 51 2.42 14.33 -3.04
CA GLU A 51 3.00 14.52 -1.70
C GLU A 51 2.64 13.36 -0.76
N ALA A 52 1.38 12.90 -0.79
CA ALA A 52 0.97 11.72 -0.04
C ALA A 52 1.77 10.46 -0.43
N GLY A 53 2.14 10.34 -1.71
CA GLY A 53 3.03 9.28 -2.20
C GLY A 53 4.46 9.39 -1.67
N VAL A 54 4.98 10.62 -1.53
CA VAL A 54 6.28 10.88 -0.91
C VAL A 54 6.28 10.47 0.56
N GLU A 55 5.28 10.89 1.34
CA GLU A 55 5.14 10.50 2.75
C GLU A 55 5.04 8.99 2.93
N LEU A 56 4.24 8.33 2.08
CA LEU A 56 4.06 6.89 2.12
C LEU A 56 5.39 6.15 1.86
N ARG A 57 6.19 6.59 0.88
CA ARG A 57 7.52 6.00 0.62
C ARG A 57 8.51 6.27 1.76
N ALA A 58 8.42 7.43 2.42
CA ALA A 58 9.24 7.72 3.60
C ALA A 58 8.93 6.74 4.76
N ARG A 59 7.65 6.44 5.01
CA ARG A 59 7.26 5.43 6.02
C ARG A 59 7.78 4.04 5.65
N VAL A 60 7.65 3.63 4.38
CA VAL A 60 8.20 2.36 3.89
C VAL A 60 9.71 2.28 4.11
N ALA A 61 10.45 3.36 3.85
CA ALA A 61 11.89 3.41 4.09
C ALA A 61 12.22 3.25 5.59
N ALA A 62 11.49 3.92 6.48
CA ALA A 62 11.68 3.77 7.93
C ALA A 62 11.45 2.32 8.40
N HIS A 63 10.38 1.67 7.89
CA HIS A 63 10.13 0.24 8.18
C HIS A 63 11.21 -0.68 7.62
N LYS A 64 11.78 -0.37 6.45
CA LYS A 64 12.89 -1.13 5.87
C LYS A 64 14.13 -1.07 6.78
N GLU A 65 14.50 0.11 7.26
CA GLU A 65 15.64 0.27 8.16
C GLU A 65 15.41 -0.46 9.50
N ALA A 66 14.21 -0.33 10.08
CA ALA A 66 13.85 -1.06 11.30
C ALA A 66 13.92 -2.59 11.12
N ALA A 67 13.46 -3.10 9.98
CA ALA A 67 13.55 -4.52 9.65
C ALA A 67 15.00 -4.98 9.48
N ALA A 68 15.88 -4.15 8.91
CA ALA A 68 17.31 -4.45 8.79
C ALA A 68 17.99 -4.54 10.17
N VAL A 69 17.67 -3.62 11.09
CA VAL A 69 18.17 -3.66 12.47
C VAL A 69 17.68 -4.91 13.20
N GLY A 70 16.37 -5.19 13.16
CA GLY A 70 15.79 -6.36 13.83
C GLY A 70 16.22 -7.71 13.25
N TRP A 71 16.83 -7.73 12.06
CA TRP A 71 17.43 -8.94 11.48
C TRP A 71 18.87 -9.19 11.95
N THR A 72 19.57 -8.13 12.38
CA THR A 72 20.96 -8.22 12.86
C THR A 72 21.08 -8.52 14.35
N GLU A 73 19.99 -8.38 15.12
CA GLU A 73 19.88 -8.84 16.51
C GLU A 73 19.53 -10.33 16.59
#